data_AF-A0A8J2P5Q9-F1
#
_entry.id   AF-A0A8J2P5Q9-F1
#
_cell.length_a   1.000
_cell.length_b   1.000
_cell.length_c   1.000
_cell.angle_alpha   90.00
_cell.angle_beta   90.00
_cell.angle_gamma   90.00
#
_symmetry.space_group_name_H-M   'P 1'
#
loop_
_entity.id
_entity.type
_entity.pdbx_description
1 polymer ?
#
loop_
_entity_poly.entity_id
_entity_poly.type
_entity_poly.pdbx_seq_one_letter_code
_entity_poly.pdbx_strand_id
1 'polypeptide(L)'
;MRVQATPVDLIFSVILLVAQVLAVEGKKCPSACTRDITGCRSGGGKIIGYCVNGLACCDLTYKELATCGETKAGIQAINFISPDYPKLHSADLICSFGFVLMEDTIAVKIEFVNITMDGLGFAGNGAGCDSDMFILKGFKTWTPPPLCGNLTGYATIVERTIGSYRMNQLKIIALMSSLNYSWKIKLTQIREPKRVKRPNSDPINMQTNP
;
A
#
# COMPACT_ATOMS: atom_id res chain seq x y z
N MET A 1 53.32 31.25 -42.68
CA MET A 1 53.37 29.77 -42.69
C MET A 1 51.94 29.26 -42.57
N ARG A 2 51.38 28.70 -43.65
CA ARG A 2 50.05 28.08 -43.67
C ARG A 2 50.22 26.61 -43.30
N VAL A 3 49.58 26.17 -42.22
CA VAL A 3 49.47 24.76 -41.87
C VAL A 3 48.22 24.22 -42.58
N GLN A 4 48.41 23.33 -43.55
CA GLN A 4 47.35 22.55 -44.17
C GLN A 4 46.96 21.41 -43.23
N ALA A 5 45.68 21.36 -42.83
CA ALA A 5 45.10 20.21 -42.14
C ALA A 5 44.71 19.13 -43.16
N THR A 6 45.05 17.87 -42.86
CA THR A 6 44.81 16.69 -43.68
C THR A 6 43.46 16.03 -43.36
N PRO A 7 42.86 15.25 -44.29
CA PRO A 7 41.47 14.82 -44.23
C PRO A 7 41.30 13.46 -43.54
N VAL A 8 41.80 13.31 -42.31
CA VAL A 8 41.69 12.04 -41.56
C VAL A 8 40.98 12.18 -40.20
N ASP A 9 40.73 13.41 -39.74
CA ASP A 9 40.13 13.66 -38.41
C ASP A 9 38.59 13.75 -38.39
N LEU A 10 37.93 13.54 -39.54
CA LEU A 10 36.47 13.74 -39.68
C LEU A 10 35.64 12.44 -39.68
N ILE A 11 36.27 11.26 -39.62
CA ILE A 11 35.54 9.99 -39.64
C ILE A 11 35.39 9.37 -38.22
N PHE A 12 36.22 9.78 -37.26
CA PHE A 12 36.12 9.28 -35.89
C PHE A 12 35.09 10.00 -35.01
N SER A 13 34.56 11.16 -35.43
CA SER A 13 33.54 11.90 -34.67
C SER A 13 32.09 11.53 -35.01
N VAL A 14 31.85 10.65 -35.98
CA VAL A 14 30.48 10.23 -36.36
C VAL A 14 30.07 8.88 -35.76
N ILE A 15 31.03 8.07 -35.30
CA ILE A 15 30.74 6.75 -34.71
C ILE A 15 30.48 6.82 -33.20
N LEU A 16 30.80 7.94 -32.53
CA LEU A 16 30.54 8.13 -31.10
C LEU A 16 29.26 8.92 -30.78
N LEU A 17 28.34 9.05 -31.75
CA LEU A 17 27.02 9.69 -31.57
C LEU A 17 25.85 8.71 -31.69
N VAL A 18 26.11 7.41 -31.77
CA VAL A 18 25.07 6.35 -31.82
C VAL A 18 25.09 5.44 -30.58
N ALA A 19 25.91 5.74 -29.57
CA ALA A 19 25.98 4.98 -28.32
C ALA A 19 25.25 5.66 -27.14
N GLN A 20 24.27 6.54 -27.42
CA GLN A 20 23.33 7.05 -26.41
C GLN A 20 21.90 6.54 -26.67
N VAL A 21 21.73 5.28 -27.06
CA VAL A 21 20.47 4.60 -26.77
C VAL A 21 20.61 4.07 -25.36
N LEU A 22 20.12 4.91 -24.45
CA LEU A 22 19.82 4.63 -23.06
C LEU A 22 19.59 3.13 -22.84
N ALA A 23 20.57 2.47 -22.23
CA ALA A 23 20.30 1.27 -21.46
C ALA A 23 19.42 1.72 -20.28
N VAL A 24 18.12 1.94 -20.55
CA VAL A 24 17.10 1.86 -19.53
C VAL A 24 17.21 0.44 -19.05
N GLU A 25 17.81 0.23 -17.88
CA GLU A 25 17.77 -1.04 -17.18
C GLU A 25 16.29 -1.45 -17.10
N GLY A 26 15.86 -2.27 -18.06
CA GLY A 26 14.48 -2.63 -18.24
C GLY A 26 14.09 -3.52 -17.08
N LYS A 27 13.55 -2.92 -16.01
CA LYS A 27 12.91 -3.69 -14.95
C LYS A 27 11.84 -4.57 -15.61
N LYS A 28 11.97 -5.88 -15.44
CA LYS A 28 10.99 -6.86 -15.92
C LYS A 28 9.60 -6.40 -15.48
N CYS A 29 8.68 -6.25 -16.44
CA CYS A 29 7.30 -5.89 -16.12
C CYS A 29 6.75 -6.91 -15.10
N PRO A 30 6.46 -6.52 -13.85
CA PRO A 30 6.00 -7.45 -12.83
C PRO A 30 4.56 -7.93 -13.07
N SER A 31 3.86 -7.34 -14.06
CA SER A 31 2.46 -7.59 -14.36
C SER A 31 2.25 -7.75 -15.88
N ALA A 32 1.09 -7.34 -16.40
CA ALA A 32 0.70 -7.54 -17.80
C ALA A 32 1.08 -6.35 -18.70
N CYS A 33 1.59 -6.68 -19.89
CA CYS A 33 1.76 -5.73 -20.98
C CYS A 33 0.40 -5.51 -21.67
N THR A 34 -0.05 -4.27 -21.81
CA THR A 34 -1.33 -3.95 -22.45
C THR A 34 -1.18 -2.88 -23.53
N ARG A 35 -2.00 -3.00 -24.58
CA ARG A 35 -2.22 -1.92 -25.57
C ARG A 35 -3.25 -0.91 -25.07
N ASP A 36 -4.11 -1.32 -24.14
CA ASP A 36 -5.18 -0.50 -23.61
C ASP A 36 -4.74 0.24 -22.35
N ILE A 37 -4.07 1.39 -22.56
CA ILE A 37 -3.63 2.28 -21.48
C ILE A 37 -4.82 2.85 -20.72
N THR A 38 -5.92 3.12 -21.43
CA THR A 38 -7.15 3.65 -20.83
C THR A 38 -7.77 2.62 -19.91
N GLY A 39 -7.91 1.37 -20.38
CA GLY A 39 -8.39 0.24 -19.60
C GLY A 39 -7.55 -0.03 -18.36
N CYS A 40 -6.22 0.12 -18.45
CA CYS A 40 -5.35 0.05 -17.28
C CYS A 40 -5.74 1.07 -16.21
N ARG A 41 -5.86 2.35 -16.61
CA ARG A 41 -6.19 3.44 -15.68
C ARG A 41 -7.61 3.34 -15.14
N SER A 42 -8.59 3.04 -15.99
CA SER A 42 -9.99 2.89 -15.59
C SER A 42 -10.21 1.65 -14.72
N GLY A 43 -9.40 0.60 -14.89
CA GLY A 43 -9.33 -0.55 -13.99
C GLY A 43 -8.67 -0.24 -12.63
N GLY A 44 -8.09 0.95 -12.46
CA GLY A 44 -7.37 1.38 -11.26
C GLY A 44 -5.90 0.98 -11.22
N GLY A 45 -5.34 0.50 -12.33
CA GLY A 45 -3.93 0.20 -12.46
C GLY A 45 -3.08 1.42 -12.78
N LYS A 46 -1.76 1.27 -12.62
CA LYS A 46 -0.75 2.29 -12.93
C LYS A 46 0.19 1.79 -14.02
N ILE A 47 0.57 2.69 -14.93
CA ILE A 47 1.64 2.44 -15.89
C ILE A 47 2.97 2.60 -15.16
N ILE A 48 3.70 1.50 -15.00
CA ILE A 48 4.96 1.46 -14.25
C ILE A 48 6.19 1.35 -15.16
N GLY A 49 5.97 1.27 -16.48
CA GLY A 49 7.03 1.19 -17.49
C GLY A 49 6.49 0.69 -18.82
N TYR A 50 7.40 0.17 -19.65
CA TYR A 50 7.09 -0.40 -20.94
C TYR A 50 7.75 -1.77 -21.09
N CYS A 51 7.08 -2.67 -21.81
CA CYS A 51 7.59 -3.99 -22.16
C CYS A 51 8.55 -3.89 -23.36
N VAL A 52 9.31 -4.96 -23.61
CA VAL A 52 10.31 -5.02 -24.69
C VAL A 52 9.69 -4.72 -26.07
N ASN A 53 8.41 -5.03 -26.26
CA ASN A 53 7.66 -4.74 -27.48
C ASN A 53 7.03 -3.34 -27.52
N GLY A 54 7.42 -2.43 -26.62
CA GLY A 54 6.92 -1.05 -26.53
C GLY A 54 5.53 -0.89 -25.92
N LEU A 55 4.86 -1.99 -25.52
CA LEU A 55 3.56 -1.92 -24.87
C LEU A 55 3.67 -1.41 -23.43
N ALA A 56 2.63 -0.75 -22.93
CA ALA A 56 2.65 -0.23 -21.56
C ALA A 56 2.56 -1.39 -20.55
N CYS A 57 3.44 -1.38 -19.55
CA CYS A 57 3.39 -2.30 -18.43
C CYS A 57 2.37 -1.77 -17.41
N CYS A 58 1.20 -2.40 -17.35
CA CYS A 58 0.12 -2.03 -16.45
C CYS A 58 0.18 -2.87 -15.19
N ASP A 59 0.32 -2.22 -14.04
CA ASP A 59 0.20 -2.87 -12.74
C ASP A 59 -1.18 -2.60 -12.14
N LEU A 60 -2.05 -3.60 -12.23
CA LEU A 60 -3.39 -3.58 -11.62
C LEU A 60 -3.34 -3.77 -10.10
N THR A 61 -2.24 -4.30 -9.55
CA THR A 61 -2.07 -4.46 -8.10
C THR A 61 -1.87 -3.11 -7.42
N TYR A 62 -1.56 -2.06 -8.18
CA TYR A 62 -1.43 -0.70 -7.68
C TYR A 62 -2.71 -0.18 -7.00
N LYS A 63 -3.90 -0.67 -7.40
CA LYS A 63 -5.16 -0.35 -6.72
C LYS A 63 -5.19 -0.85 -5.27
N GLU A 64 -4.47 -1.94 -5.00
CA GLU A 64 -4.33 -2.56 -3.68
C GLU A 64 -3.12 -2.01 -2.90
N LEU A 65 -2.47 -0.97 -3.41
CA LEU A 65 -1.39 -0.25 -2.76
C LEU A 65 -1.81 1.19 -2.42
N ALA A 66 -1.37 1.67 -1.28
CA ALA A 66 -1.46 3.06 -0.87
C ALA A 66 -0.12 3.49 -0.30
N THR A 67 0.29 4.72 -0.58
CA THR A 67 1.45 5.35 0.06
C THR A 67 1.04 6.62 0.83
N CYS A 68 2.01 7.43 1.19
CA CYS A 68 1.85 8.62 2.00
C CYS A 68 0.90 9.65 1.40
N GLY A 69 0.04 10.20 2.25
CA GLY A 69 -0.96 11.21 1.88
C GLY A 69 -2.22 10.64 1.24
N GLU A 70 -2.26 9.34 0.92
CA GLU A 70 -3.40 8.75 0.26
C GLU A 70 -4.56 8.45 1.23
N THR A 71 -5.77 8.52 0.71
CA THR A 71 -6.98 7.98 1.35
C THR A 71 -7.66 7.03 0.38
N LYS A 72 -7.95 5.81 0.83
CA LYS A 72 -8.65 4.78 0.04
C LYS A 72 -10.03 4.50 0.60
N ALA A 73 -11.00 4.28 -0.28
CA ALA A 73 -12.39 4.00 0.05
C ALA A 73 -12.95 2.90 -0.87
N GLY A 74 -13.98 2.17 -0.41
CA GLY A 74 -14.67 1.18 -1.24
C GLY A 74 -13.86 -0.08 -1.58
N ILE A 75 -12.76 -0.34 -0.87
CA ILE A 75 -11.87 -1.47 -1.10
C ILE A 75 -11.83 -2.36 0.14
N GLN A 76 -11.86 -3.68 -0.07
CA GLN A 76 -11.87 -4.69 0.99
C GLN A 76 -10.54 -4.82 1.74
N ALA A 77 -9.43 -4.81 1.01
CA ALA A 77 -8.09 -4.91 1.57
C ALA A 77 -7.11 -4.02 0.80
N ILE A 78 -6.13 -3.47 1.51
CA ILE A 78 -5.14 -2.53 0.97
C ILE A 78 -3.80 -2.74 1.67
N ASN A 79 -2.70 -2.64 0.94
CA ASN A 79 -1.37 -2.55 1.51
C ASN A 79 -0.96 -1.07 1.59
N PHE A 80 -0.70 -0.59 2.79
CA PHE A 80 -0.04 0.68 3.03
C PHE A 80 1.48 0.45 3.07
N ILE A 81 2.21 1.11 2.18
CA ILE A 81 3.66 0.93 2.00
C ILE A 81 4.43 2.25 2.17
N SER A 82 5.68 2.14 2.62
CA SER A 82 6.62 3.28 2.60
C SER A 82 6.89 3.74 1.15
N PRO A 83 7.25 5.02 0.93
CA PRO A 83 7.44 5.58 -0.40
C PRO A 83 8.38 4.76 -1.31
N ASP A 84 9.47 4.24 -0.76
CA ASP A 84 10.49 3.50 -1.51
C ASP A 84 10.39 1.98 -1.39
N TYR A 85 9.32 1.45 -0.78
CA TYR A 85 9.15 0.01 -0.59
C TYR A 85 9.33 -0.77 -1.91
N PRO A 86 10.09 -1.88 -1.94
CA PRO A 86 10.67 -2.62 -0.81
C PRO A 86 12.04 -2.11 -0.34
N LYS A 87 12.56 -1.01 -0.91
CA LYS A 87 13.82 -0.43 -0.45
C LYS A 87 13.61 0.30 0.88
N LEU A 88 14.72 0.45 1.61
CA LEU A 88 14.79 1.30 2.78
C LEU A 88 14.74 2.76 2.35
N HIS A 89 14.00 3.56 3.10
CA HIS A 89 13.98 5.02 3.00
C HIS A 89 14.87 5.59 4.11
N SER A 90 15.56 6.69 3.84
CA SER A 90 16.63 7.22 4.71
C SER A 90 16.52 8.72 4.99
N ALA A 91 15.30 9.23 5.21
CA ALA A 91 15.05 10.61 5.57
C ALA A 91 13.89 10.71 6.56
N ASP A 92 13.80 11.81 7.30
CA ASP A 92 12.66 12.05 8.19
C ASP A 92 11.35 12.09 7.41
N LEU A 93 10.30 11.47 7.96
CA LEU A 93 9.01 11.39 7.28
C LEU A 93 7.85 11.42 8.26
N ILE A 94 6.91 12.32 7.97
CA ILE A 94 5.57 12.32 8.54
C ILE A 94 4.63 11.89 7.43
N CYS A 95 4.03 10.71 7.59
CA CYS A 95 3.25 10.08 6.54
C CYS A 95 1.90 9.64 7.10
N SER A 96 0.81 10.16 6.55
CA SER A 96 -0.53 9.75 6.93
C SER A 96 -1.19 8.94 5.82
N PHE A 97 -1.86 7.86 6.19
CA PHE A 97 -2.72 7.08 5.32
C PHE A 97 -4.13 6.98 5.91
N GLY A 98 -5.15 7.13 5.07
CA GLY A 98 -6.56 7.01 5.43
C GLY A 98 -7.25 5.80 4.79
N PHE A 99 -8.00 5.03 5.58
CA PHE A 99 -8.82 3.93 5.09
C PHE A 99 -10.29 4.14 5.49
N VAL A 100 -11.11 4.53 4.52
CA VAL A 100 -12.54 4.76 4.70
C VAL A 100 -13.27 3.41 4.72
N LEU A 101 -14.05 3.20 5.78
CA LEU A 101 -14.68 1.93 6.05
C LEU A 101 -15.99 1.78 5.29
N MET A 102 -16.26 0.56 4.81
CA MET A 102 -17.54 0.23 4.19
C MET A 102 -18.64 0.10 5.22
N GLU A 103 -19.89 0.25 4.79
CA GLU A 103 -21.05 0.29 5.68
C GLU A 103 -21.23 -1.00 6.50
N ASP A 104 -20.90 -2.15 5.94
CA ASP A 104 -21.02 -3.49 6.54
C ASP A 104 -19.78 -3.94 7.34
N THR A 105 -18.77 -3.07 7.48
CA THR A 105 -17.54 -3.39 8.23
C THR A 105 -17.82 -3.37 9.73
N ILE A 106 -17.32 -4.37 10.46
CA ILE A 106 -17.39 -4.47 11.93
C ILE A 106 -16.04 -4.28 12.61
N ALA A 107 -14.95 -4.58 11.91
CA ALA A 107 -13.61 -4.38 12.42
C ALA A 107 -12.60 -4.24 11.28
N VAL A 108 -11.42 -3.74 11.57
CA VAL A 108 -10.30 -3.71 10.63
C VAL A 108 -9.17 -4.54 11.21
N LYS A 109 -8.75 -5.58 10.48
CA LYS A 109 -7.52 -6.32 10.78
C LYS A 109 -6.35 -5.55 10.18
N ILE A 110 -5.35 -5.24 10.98
CA ILE A 110 -4.10 -4.59 10.59
C ILE A 110 -2.99 -5.62 10.74
N GLU A 111 -2.32 -5.96 9.66
CA GLU A 111 -1.27 -6.98 9.60
C GLU A 111 0.04 -6.33 9.19
N PHE A 112 1.08 -6.49 10.00
CA PHE A 112 2.41 -5.94 9.76
C PHE A 112 3.22 -6.95 8.95
N VAL A 113 3.10 -6.89 7.61
CA VAL A 113 3.65 -7.92 6.71
C VAL A 113 5.18 -7.89 6.68
N ASN A 114 5.76 -6.71 6.61
CA ASN A 114 7.21 -6.51 6.62
C ASN A 114 7.50 -5.11 7.15
N ILE A 115 8.19 -5.02 8.28
CA ILE A 115 8.49 -3.76 8.98
C ILE A 115 9.97 -3.73 9.31
N THR A 116 10.63 -2.65 8.94
CA THR A 116 11.97 -2.28 9.39
C THR A 116 11.87 -0.88 9.97
N MET A 117 11.99 -0.76 11.28
CA MET A 117 11.89 0.49 12.05
C MET A 117 12.75 0.36 13.31
N ASP A 118 13.20 1.49 13.82
CA ASP A 118 13.88 1.57 15.10
C ASP A 118 12.89 1.50 16.29
N GLY A 119 13.41 1.13 17.47
CA GLY A 119 12.66 1.04 18.72
C GLY A 119 12.29 -0.37 19.18
N LEU A 120 11.73 -0.45 20.39
CA LEU A 120 11.27 -1.70 20.99
C LEU A 120 9.85 -2.02 20.50
N GLY A 121 9.61 -3.30 20.20
CA GLY A 121 8.28 -3.80 19.85
C GLY A 121 7.27 -3.51 20.95
N PHE A 122 6.22 -2.73 20.65
CA PHE A 122 5.14 -2.32 21.55
C PHE A 122 5.59 -1.54 22.80
N ALA A 123 5.28 -0.24 22.84
CA ALA A 123 5.52 0.63 24.00
C ALA A 123 4.54 0.33 25.16
N GLY A 124 4.69 -0.82 25.80
CA GLY A 124 3.80 -1.29 26.87
C GLY A 124 4.26 -0.96 28.31
N ASN A 125 5.52 -0.60 28.52
CA ASN A 125 6.14 -0.56 29.86
C ASN A 125 6.96 0.72 30.13
N GLY A 126 6.51 1.88 29.64
CA GLY A 126 7.20 3.17 29.88
C GLY A 126 8.43 3.43 29.00
N ALA A 127 8.92 2.43 28.26
CA ALA A 127 9.78 2.64 27.11
C ALA A 127 8.91 3.16 25.94
N GLY A 128 9.04 4.45 25.63
CA GLY A 128 8.33 5.08 24.52
C GLY A 128 8.86 4.62 23.16
N CYS A 129 8.16 5.03 22.11
CA CYS A 129 8.73 5.01 20.77
C CYS A 129 9.49 6.32 20.57
N ASP A 130 10.81 6.25 20.51
CA ASP A 130 11.65 7.46 20.52
C ASP A 130 11.97 7.99 19.11
N SER A 131 12.19 7.09 18.14
CA SER A 131 12.57 7.44 16.76
C SER A 131 11.41 7.22 15.79
N ASP A 132 11.03 5.96 15.59
CA ASP A 132 10.05 5.55 14.59
C ASP A 132 8.79 5.05 15.28
N MET A 133 7.61 5.48 14.82
CA MET A 133 6.34 5.01 15.35
C MET A 133 5.18 5.07 14.36
N PHE A 134 4.24 4.15 14.53
CA PHE A 134 2.91 4.23 13.98
C PHE A 134 1.91 4.64 15.06
N ILE A 135 1.02 5.56 14.70
CA ILE A 135 -0.10 5.99 15.52
C ILE A 135 -1.38 5.63 14.78
N LEU A 136 -2.25 4.88 15.45
CA LEU A 136 -3.59 4.55 14.94
C LEU A 136 -4.60 5.58 15.45
N LYS A 137 -5.43 6.11 14.54
CA LYS A 137 -6.49 7.07 14.87
C LYS A 137 -7.78 6.65 14.18
N GLY A 138 -8.84 6.47 14.97
CA GLY A 138 -10.15 6.00 14.48
C GLY A 138 -11.34 6.72 15.10
N PHE A 139 -11.22 7.09 16.38
CA PHE A 139 -12.23 7.85 17.12
C PHE A 139 -11.57 9.08 17.75
N LYS A 140 -12.36 10.10 18.05
CA LYS A 140 -11.87 11.36 18.64
C LYS A 140 -11.15 11.15 19.98
N THR A 141 -11.67 10.26 20.82
CA THR A 141 -11.15 9.99 22.18
C THR A 141 -10.29 8.73 22.25
N TRP A 142 -10.20 7.94 21.17
CA TRP A 142 -9.42 6.71 21.15
C TRP A 142 -7.98 7.00 20.69
N THR A 143 -7.03 6.84 21.62
CA THR A 143 -5.61 7.01 21.36
C THR A 143 -4.89 5.79 21.91
N PRO A 144 -4.78 4.71 21.11
CA PRO A 144 -3.97 3.56 21.52
C PRO A 144 -2.49 4.00 21.63
N PRO A 145 -1.68 3.28 22.43
CA PRO A 145 -0.25 3.52 22.47
C PRO A 145 0.38 3.46 21.07
N PRO A 146 1.44 4.25 20.80
CA PRO A 146 2.18 4.15 19.56
C PRO A 146 2.82 2.76 19.41
N LEU A 147 3.00 2.35 18.15
CA LEU A 147 3.58 1.06 17.78
C LEU A 147 4.94 1.30 17.11
N CYS A 148 6.00 0.67 17.58
CA CYS A 148 7.36 0.83 17.08
C CYS A 148 8.14 -0.48 17.11
N GLY A 149 9.39 -0.44 16.63
CA GLY A 149 10.24 -1.61 16.49
C GLY A 149 9.82 -2.55 15.38
N ASN A 150 10.44 -3.74 15.37
CA ASN A 150 10.13 -4.76 14.36
C ASN A 150 8.82 -5.48 14.68
N LEU A 151 7.74 -5.05 14.03
CA LEU A 151 6.41 -5.63 14.15
C LEU A 151 6.11 -6.68 13.08
N THR A 152 7.10 -7.13 12.31
CA THR A 152 6.88 -8.11 11.23
C THR A 152 6.20 -9.38 11.75
N GLY A 153 5.11 -9.79 11.09
CA GLY A 153 4.30 -10.96 11.44
C GLY A 153 3.23 -10.71 12.51
N TYR A 154 3.26 -9.57 13.20
CA TYR A 154 2.22 -9.21 14.16
C TYR A 154 0.95 -8.73 13.46
N ALA A 155 -0.16 -8.80 14.19
CA ALA A 155 -1.44 -8.25 13.75
C ALA A 155 -2.23 -7.68 14.94
N THR A 156 -3.10 -6.72 14.65
CA THR A 156 -4.07 -6.20 15.61
C THR A 156 -5.43 -6.03 14.92
N ILE A 157 -6.48 -5.95 15.73
CA ILE A 157 -7.85 -5.76 15.27
C ILE A 157 -8.39 -4.50 15.94
N VAL A 158 -8.94 -3.60 15.12
CA VAL A 158 -9.62 -2.41 15.60
C VAL A 158 -11.09 -2.56 15.30
N GLU A 159 -11.91 -2.69 16.33
CA GLU A 159 -13.36 -2.73 16.20
C GLU A 159 -13.87 -1.39 15.66
N ARG A 160 -14.89 -1.45 14.81
CA ARG A 160 -15.50 -0.26 14.23
C ARG A 160 -16.28 0.55 15.25
N THR A 161 -16.73 -0.08 16.33
CA THR A 161 -17.58 0.54 17.34
C THR A 161 -16.94 0.41 18.71
N ILE A 162 -16.91 1.51 19.45
CA ILE A 162 -16.54 1.52 20.88
C ILE A 162 -17.64 2.26 21.63
N GLY A 163 -18.40 1.53 22.45
CA GLY A 163 -19.62 2.05 23.07
C GLY A 163 -20.61 2.55 22.01
N SER A 164 -21.01 3.81 22.08
CA SER A 164 -21.91 4.46 21.10
C SER A 164 -21.20 5.08 19.89
N TYR A 165 -19.85 5.14 19.88
CA TYR A 165 -19.10 5.75 18.80
C TYR A 165 -18.87 4.76 17.65
N ARG A 166 -18.98 5.25 16.41
CA ARG A 166 -18.74 4.47 15.18
C ARG A 166 -17.64 5.11 14.33
N MET A 167 -16.62 4.33 13.99
CA MET A 167 -15.52 4.74 13.13
C MET A 167 -15.97 4.67 11.65
N ASN A 168 -15.77 5.78 10.94
CA ASN A 168 -16.00 5.86 9.49
C ASN A 168 -14.71 5.79 8.69
N GLN A 169 -13.58 6.12 9.33
CA GLN A 169 -12.27 6.08 8.72
C GLN A 169 -11.23 5.73 9.77
N LEU A 170 -10.37 4.76 9.46
CA LEU A 170 -9.15 4.49 10.21
C LEU A 170 -8.00 5.26 9.56
N LYS A 171 -7.18 5.95 10.36
CA LYS A 171 -5.95 6.60 9.92
C LYS A 171 -4.74 5.94 10.57
N ILE A 172 -3.71 5.71 9.78
CA ILE A 172 -2.38 5.33 10.25
C ILE A 172 -1.47 6.53 9.99
N ILE A 173 -0.80 6.99 11.04
CA ILE A 173 0.22 8.03 10.95
C ILE A 173 1.55 7.38 11.26
N ALA A 174 2.46 7.41 10.29
CA ALA A 174 3.84 6.99 10.40
C ALA A 174 4.70 8.23 10.68
N LEU A 175 5.41 8.22 11.81
CA LEU A 175 6.43 9.21 12.14
C LEU A 175 7.76 8.47 12.16
N MET A 176 8.69 8.87 11.30
CA MET A 176 9.96 8.18 11.12
C MET A 176 11.10 9.19 11.19
N SER A 177 12.13 8.85 11.96
CA SER A 177 13.35 9.65 12.09
C SER A 177 14.63 8.80 12.15
N SER A 178 14.52 7.48 12.05
CA SER A 178 15.69 6.61 11.97
C SER A 178 16.38 6.70 10.60
N LEU A 179 17.64 6.25 10.56
CA LEU A 179 18.46 6.29 9.35
C LEU A 179 17.92 5.43 8.21
N ASN A 180 17.21 4.35 8.53
CA ASN A 180 16.70 3.41 7.54
C ASN A 180 15.43 2.74 8.04
N TYR A 181 14.36 2.89 7.29
CA TYR A 181 13.10 2.21 7.58
C TYR A 181 12.36 1.81 6.31
N SER A 182 11.48 0.82 6.45
CA SER A 182 10.52 0.43 5.41
C SER A 182 9.32 -0.25 6.05
N TRP A 183 8.16 -0.16 5.39
CA TRP A 183 7.00 -0.92 5.83
C TRP A 183 6.12 -1.39 4.70
N LYS A 184 5.45 -2.52 4.97
CA LYS A 184 4.27 -3.00 4.28
C LYS A 184 3.27 -3.46 5.34
N ILE A 185 2.17 -2.72 5.45
CA ILE A 185 1.07 -3.00 6.37
C ILE A 185 -0.15 -3.34 5.54
N LYS A 186 -0.76 -4.50 5.78
CA LYS A 186 -2.02 -4.89 5.12
C LYS A 186 -3.19 -4.58 6.04
N LEU A 187 -4.15 -3.82 5.54
CA LEU A 187 -5.41 -3.55 6.22
C LEU A 187 -6.51 -4.33 5.52
N THR A 188 -7.34 -5.04 6.28
CA THR A 188 -8.47 -5.81 5.77
C THR A 188 -9.73 -5.48 6.56
N GLN A 189 -10.81 -5.09 5.88
CA GLN A 189 -12.10 -4.82 6.52
C GLN A 189 -12.83 -6.12 6.83
N ILE A 190 -13.05 -6.44 8.10
CA ILE A 190 -13.88 -7.59 8.50
C ILE A 190 -15.34 -7.14 8.40
N ARG A 191 -16.14 -7.85 7.60
CA ARG A 191 -17.56 -7.54 7.36
C ARG A 191 -18.47 -8.47 8.15
N GLU A 192 -19.68 -7.99 8.44
CA GLU A 192 -20.71 -8.89 8.94
C GLU A 192 -21.05 -9.97 7.90
N PRO A 193 -21.18 -11.24 8.31
CA PRO A 193 -21.76 -12.23 7.43
C PRO A 193 -23.20 -11.83 7.12
N LYS A 194 -23.55 -11.75 5.83
CA LYS A 194 -24.93 -11.51 5.40
C LYS A 194 -25.81 -12.57 6.05
N ARG A 195 -26.76 -12.17 6.91
CA ARG A 195 -27.76 -13.09 7.42
C ARG A 195 -28.56 -13.62 6.24
N VAL A 196 -28.35 -14.89 5.89
CA VAL A 196 -29.24 -15.59 4.96
C VAL A 196 -30.58 -15.72 5.69
N LYS A 197 -31.59 -14.96 5.24
CA LYS A 197 -32.97 -15.20 5.68
C LYS A 197 -33.29 -16.64 5.32
N ARG A 198 -33.44 -17.52 6.32
CA ARG A 198 -34.01 -18.84 6.08
C ARG A 198 -35.40 -18.61 5.47
N PRO A 199 -35.76 -19.27 4.36
CA PRO A 199 -37.15 -19.28 3.93
C PRO A 199 -37.97 -19.79 5.10
N ASN A 200 -39.08 -19.09 5.40
CA ASN A 200 -40.04 -19.51 6.41
C ASN A 200 -40.32 -20.99 6.21
N SER A 201 -39.95 -21.83 7.17
CA SER A 201 -40.53 -23.16 7.26
C SER A 201 -41.99 -22.93 7.60
N ASP A 202 -42.87 -23.15 6.63
CA ASP A 202 -44.31 -23.16 6.84
C ASP A 202 -44.62 -24.08 8.04
N PRO A 203 -45.55 -23.67 8.93
CA PRO A 203 -45.94 -24.51 10.06
C PRO A 203 -46.52 -25.83 9.53
N ILE A 204 -45.86 -26.93 9.84
CA ILE A 204 -46.37 -28.29 9.60
C ILE A 204 -47.62 -28.43 10.48
N ASN A 205 -48.78 -28.36 9.85
CA ASN A 205 -50.06 -28.59 10.49
C ASN A 205 -50.15 -30.09 10.80
N MET A 206 -49.78 -30.47 12.03
CA MET A 206 -50.04 -31.82 12.54
C MET A 206 -51.55 -31.96 12.77
N GLN A 207 -52.24 -32.43 11.74
CA GLN A 207 -53.61 -32.91 11.83
C GLN A 207 -53.58 -34.24 12.59
N THR A 208 -53.87 -34.19 13.89
CA THR A 208 -54.24 -35.36 14.68
C THR A 208 -55.61 -35.83 14.22
N ASN A 209 -55.66 -36.95 13.51
CA ASN A 209 -56.92 -37.66 13.26
C ASN A 209 -57.32 -38.49 14.51
N PRO A 210 -58.63 -38.61 14.78
CA PRO A 210 -59.20 -39.25 15.98
C PRO A 210 -58.98 -40.77 16.04
#